data_AF-A0A8T5NLH6-F1
#
_entry.id   AF-A0A8T5NLH6-F1
#
_cell.length_a   1.000
_cell.length_b   1.000
_cell.length_c   1.000
_cell.angle_alpha   90.00
_cell.angle_beta   90.00
_cell.angle_gamma   90.00
#
_symmetry.space_group_name_H-M   'P 1'
#
loop_
_entity.id
_entity.type
_entity.pdbx_description
1 polymer ?
#
loop_
_entity_poly.entity_id
_entity_poly.type
_entity_poly.pdbx_seq_one_letter_code
_entity_poly.pdbx_strand_id
1 'polypeptide(L)'
;MARNIRVEKITQTPIEKQEIEIVERKGVGHPDSMADGFAEAVSRGLCNEYIKKIGTVLHHNTDQVEVVAGRSHPEYRGGELISPIYVLLVGRATKEFQDKKIPTDIVAVRSAKQYLKTILPDINSEHDVIIDCKLGVGSTDLQSVFKVGKAPMANDTSFGVGHAPFSEVEQIVYNTERQMVLNFKKDIPAIGTDIKVMGMRKNNSITLTVACAMIGKHVDDKDHYFSIKDEVRGKILELSGKYTDREVEVFVNTGDDEETGSVYLTVTGTSAEMGDDGSVGRGNRCNGLITPNRPMSMEATSGKNPINHVGKLYNLLSNQIANDIAENVSGIDDIYIRILSQIGKPIDHPLIASAQVIPQDGANMNTIKSESEAIIDKWLGDITKITEMIVRGELDTF
;
A
#
# COMPACT_ATOMS: atom_id res chain seq x y z
N MET A 1 6.26 19.35 -26.43
CA MET A 1 7.73 19.34 -26.26
C MET A 1 8.14 17.89 -26.09
N ALA A 2 9.39 17.53 -26.37
CA ALA A 2 9.85 16.18 -26.02
C ALA A 2 9.90 16.03 -24.49
N ARG A 3 9.50 14.86 -23.97
CA ARG A 3 9.60 14.55 -22.54
C ARG A 3 11.06 14.31 -22.16
N ASN A 4 11.46 14.71 -20.96
CA ASN A 4 12.82 14.48 -20.47
C ASN A 4 12.95 13.05 -19.91
N ILE A 5 13.16 12.09 -20.81
CA ILE A 5 13.33 10.67 -20.48
C ILE A 5 14.81 10.31 -20.57
N ARG A 6 15.31 9.59 -19.57
CA ARG A 6 16.68 9.09 -19.53
C ARG A 6 16.72 7.64 -19.07
N VAL A 7 17.15 6.75 -19.95
CA VAL A 7 17.46 5.37 -19.60
C VAL A 7 18.98 5.21 -19.56
N GLU A 8 19.48 4.71 -18.44
CA GLU A 8 20.90 4.48 -18.22
C GLU A 8 21.18 3.09 -17.65
N LYS A 9 22.33 2.53 -18.01
CA LYS A 9 22.88 1.35 -17.36
C LYS A 9 23.54 1.78 -16.05
N ILE A 10 23.27 1.04 -14.98
CA ILE A 10 24.03 1.16 -13.73
C ILE A 10 24.81 -0.13 -13.46
N THR A 11 25.93 -0.01 -12.74
CA THR A 11 26.77 -1.14 -12.33
C THR A 11 26.53 -1.38 -10.85
N GLN A 12 25.58 -2.27 -10.53
CA GLN A 12 25.23 -2.68 -9.18
C GLN A 12 24.93 -4.17 -9.19
N THR A 13 25.16 -4.85 -8.07
CA THR A 13 24.73 -6.25 -7.89
C THR A 13 23.20 -6.32 -7.91
N PRO A 14 22.59 -7.11 -8.82
CA PRO A 14 21.14 -7.36 -8.81
C PRO A 14 20.63 -7.78 -7.44
N ILE A 15 19.39 -7.44 -7.11
CA ILE A 15 18.79 -7.74 -5.80
C ILE A 15 18.93 -9.22 -5.45
N GLU A 16 18.58 -10.10 -6.39
CA GLU A 16 18.70 -11.57 -6.27
C GLU A 16 20.11 -12.07 -5.98
N LYS A 17 21.14 -11.30 -6.34
CA LYS A 17 22.56 -11.66 -6.21
C LYS A 17 23.22 -10.98 -5.01
N GLN A 18 22.52 -10.11 -4.27
CA GLN A 18 23.04 -9.53 -3.04
C GLN A 18 23.10 -10.56 -1.92
N GLU A 19 24.07 -10.42 -1.01
CA GLU A 19 24.23 -11.33 0.14
C GLU A 19 23.03 -11.22 1.10
N ILE A 20 22.55 -10.00 1.36
CA ILE A 20 21.47 -9.73 2.31
C ILE A 20 20.37 -8.95 1.60
N GLU A 21 19.13 -9.40 1.79
CA GLU A 21 17.93 -8.71 1.36
C GLU A 21 16.90 -8.70 2.48
N ILE A 22 16.26 -7.56 2.71
CA ILE A 22 15.23 -7.38 3.73
C ILE A 22 13.99 -6.80 3.05
N VAL A 23 12.83 -7.38 3.33
CA VAL A 23 11.53 -6.94 2.83
C VAL A 23 10.50 -7.03 3.94
N GLU A 24 9.69 -6.01 4.09
CA GLU A 24 8.57 -6.01 5.04
C GLU A 24 7.25 -5.69 4.31
N ARG A 25 6.17 -6.30 4.79
CA ARG A 25 4.80 -5.93 4.45
C ARG A 25 3.95 -5.85 5.72
N LYS A 26 3.27 -4.73 5.87
CA LYS A 26 2.21 -4.53 6.86
C LYS A 26 0.86 -4.78 6.20
N GLY A 27 0.17 -5.81 6.66
CA GLY A 27 -1.12 -6.25 6.12
C GLY A 27 -2.26 -5.31 6.43
N VAL A 28 -3.42 -5.55 5.84
CA VAL A 28 -4.54 -4.59 5.83
C VAL A 28 -5.07 -4.22 7.22
N GLY A 29 -4.95 -5.10 8.21
CA GLY A 29 -5.37 -4.84 9.59
C GLY A 29 -4.29 -4.24 10.49
N HIS A 30 -3.05 -4.07 10.00
CA HIS A 30 -2.02 -3.36 10.75
C HIS A 30 -2.40 -1.88 10.89
N PRO A 31 -2.26 -1.22 12.06
CA PRO A 31 -2.75 0.14 12.29
C PRO A 31 -2.32 1.18 11.23
N ASP A 32 -1.04 1.18 10.83
CA ASP A 32 -0.56 2.05 9.73
C ASP A 32 -1.29 1.79 8.39
N SER A 33 -1.48 0.52 8.02
CA SER A 33 -2.19 0.13 6.79
C SER A 33 -3.68 0.41 6.88
N MET A 34 -4.28 0.35 8.08
CA MET A 34 -5.64 0.82 8.32
C MET A 34 -5.76 2.31 8.03
N ALA A 35 -4.81 3.12 8.52
CA ALA A 35 -4.77 4.56 8.26
C ALA A 35 -4.68 4.87 6.76
N ASP A 36 -3.78 4.18 6.04
CA ASP A 36 -3.66 4.27 4.58
C ASP A 36 -4.96 3.86 3.86
N GLY A 37 -5.57 2.74 4.29
CA GLY A 37 -6.83 2.26 3.75
C GLY A 37 -8.00 3.22 3.93
N PHE A 38 -8.14 3.80 5.13
CA PHE A 38 -9.13 4.85 5.41
C PHE A 38 -8.89 6.08 4.55
N ALA A 39 -7.65 6.57 4.49
CA ALA A 39 -7.30 7.74 3.70
C ALA A 39 -7.68 7.57 2.23
N GLU A 40 -7.36 6.43 1.64
CA GLU A 40 -7.68 6.15 0.23
C GLU A 40 -9.17 5.92 0.00
N ALA A 41 -9.87 5.21 0.90
CA ALA A 41 -11.31 5.02 0.81
C ALA A 41 -12.08 6.36 0.85
N VAL A 42 -11.64 7.29 1.70
CA VAL A 42 -12.19 8.65 1.78
C VAL A 42 -11.94 9.41 0.48
N SER A 43 -10.70 9.44 -0.01
CA SER A 43 -10.34 10.10 -1.28
C SER A 43 -11.18 9.60 -2.44
N ARG A 44 -11.31 8.27 -2.61
CA ARG A 44 -12.14 7.66 -3.66
C ARG A 44 -13.61 7.99 -3.47
N GLY A 45 -14.12 7.99 -2.24
CA GLY A 45 -15.48 8.40 -1.92
C GLY A 45 -15.77 9.85 -2.33
N LEU A 46 -14.85 10.77 -2.03
CA LEU A 46 -14.93 12.16 -2.43
C LEU A 46 -14.88 12.31 -3.96
N CYS A 47 -13.99 11.59 -4.65
CA CYS A 47 -13.93 11.57 -6.11
C CYS A 47 -15.29 11.20 -6.72
N ASN A 48 -15.91 10.13 -6.23
CA ASN A 48 -17.21 9.67 -6.71
C ASN A 48 -18.32 10.68 -6.43
N GLU A 49 -18.34 11.31 -5.25
CA GLU A 49 -19.33 12.34 -4.93
C GLU A 49 -19.16 13.60 -5.80
N TYR A 50 -17.91 14.02 -6.06
CA TYR A 50 -17.61 15.15 -6.94
C TYR A 50 -18.07 14.87 -8.37
N ILE A 51 -17.74 13.70 -8.93
CA ILE A 51 -18.20 13.28 -10.25
C ILE A 51 -19.73 13.26 -10.30
N LYS A 52 -20.40 12.70 -9.29
CA LYS A 52 -21.86 12.63 -9.22
C LYS A 52 -22.54 14.00 -9.17
N LYS A 53 -22.03 14.96 -8.40
CA LYS A 53 -22.67 16.28 -8.20
C LYS A 53 -22.25 17.34 -9.21
N ILE A 54 -21.01 17.28 -9.67
CA ILE A 54 -20.32 18.34 -10.42
C ILE A 54 -19.89 17.86 -11.82
N GLY A 55 -19.71 16.55 -12.02
CA GLY A 55 -19.25 15.97 -13.30
C GLY A 55 -17.73 15.87 -13.43
N THR A 56 -16.97 16.26 -12.40
CA THR A 56 -15.51 16.18 -12.36
C THR A 56 -15.05 16.01 -10.92
N VAL A 57 -13.85 15.47 -10.72
CA VAL A 57 -13.18 15.45 -9.41
C VAL A 57 -12.72 16.87 -9.05
N LEU A 58 -12.89 17.26 -7.78
CA LEU A 58 -12.42 18.54 -7.23
C LEU A 58 -11.22 18.33 -6.29
N HIS A 59 -10.56 19.43 -5.92
CA HIS A 59 -9.40 19.39 -5.05
C HIS A 59 -9.73 18.84 -3.65
N HIS A 60 -8.93 17.88 -3.20
CA HIS A 60 -8.96 17.33 -1.85
C HIS A 60 -7.63 16.65 -1.56
N ASN A 61 -7.18 16.59 -0.32
CA ASN A 61 -6.11 15.70 0.10
C ASN A 61 -6.49 15.19 1.50
N THR A 62 -6.75 13.89 1.60
CA THR A 62 -7.20 13.20 2.82
C THR A 62 -6.15 12.20 3.29
N ASP A 63 -4.89 12.49 3.00
CA ASP A 63 -3.68 11.71 3.30
C ASP A 63 -3.17 11.95 4.73
N GLN A 64 -4.09 12.25 5.64
CA GLN A 64 -3.81 12.49 7.05
C GLN A 64 -4.92 11.77 7.83
N VAL A 65 -4.59 10.59 8.34
CA VAL A 65 -5.48 9.80 9.20
C VAL A 65 -4.64 9.29 10.36
N GLU A 66 -5.19 9.42 11.56
CA GLU A 66 -4.64 8.84 12.78
C GLU A 66 -5.58 7.75 13.27
N VAL A 67 -5.04 6.56 13.52
CA VAL A 67 -5.69 5.44 14.20
C VAL A 67 -5.09 5.39 15.59
N VAL A 68 -5.89 5.70 16.60
CA VAL A 68 -5.51 5.70 18.02
C VAL A 68 -6.05 4.44 18.65
N ALA A 69 -5.18 3.74 19.37
CA ALA A 69 -5.49 2.45 19.93
C ALA A 69 -6.64 2.48 20.93
N GLY A 70 -7.46 1.43 20.88
CA GLY A 70 -8.44 1.12 21.90
C GLY A 70 -7.82 0.40 23.10
N ARG A 71 -8.67 -0.30 23.84
CA ARG A 71 -8.25 -1.28 24.86
C ARG A 71 -9.16 -2.48 24.76
N SER A 72 -8.60 -3.68 24.84
CA SER A 72 -9.36 -4.92 24.88
C SER A 72 -8.91 -5.82 26.02
N HIS A 73 -9.73 -6.83 26.28
CA HIS A 73 -9.41 -7.98 27.11
C HIS A 73 -9.60 -9.24 26.27
N PRO A 74 -8.60 -9.66 25.48
CA PRO A 74 -8.69 -10.86 24.65
C PRO A 74 -8.72 -12.11 25.52
N GLU A 75 -9.61 -13.04 25.20
CA GLU A 75 -9.73 -14.34 25.88
C GLU A 75 -9.96 -15.46 24.86
N TYR A 76 -9.57 -16.68 25.21
CA TYR A 76 -9.98 -17.85 24.44
C TYR A 76 -11.50 -17.95 24.43
N ARG A 77 -12.07 -18.33 23.30
CA ARG A 77 -13.52 -18.43 23.04
C ARG A 77 -14.25 -17.09 23.17
N GLY A 78 -13.55 -15.96 23.14
CA GLY A 78 -14.17 -14.63 23.16
C GLY A 78 -13.20 -13.49 23.41
N GLY A 79 -13.42 -12.81 24.54
CA GLY A 79 -12.83 -11.52 24.87
C GLY A 79 -13.77 -10.36 24.55
N GLU A 80 -13.44 -9.19 25.09
CA GLU A 80 -14.24 -7.98 24.93
C GLU A 80 -13.39 -6.74 24.66
N LEU A 81 -13.93 -5.80 23.89
CA LEU A 81 -13.39 -4.46 23.76
C LEU A 81 -13.80 -3.61 24.98
N ILE A 82 -12.82 -3.07 25.69
CA ILE A 82 -12.99 -2.23 26.87
C ILE A 82 -13.16 -0.76 26.48
N SER A 83 -12.43 -0.31 25.46
CA SER A 83 -12.60 1.00 24.84
C SER A 83 -12.37 0.93 23.34
N PRO A 84 -13.19 1.63 22.53
CA PRO A 84 -13.13 1.53 21.09
C PRO A 84 -11.84 2.13 20.54
N ILE A 85 -11.44 1.66 19.35
CA ILE A 85 -10.43 2.29 18.51
C ILE A 85 -10.94 3.69 18.13
N TYR A 86 -10.09 4.69 18.08
CA TYR A 86 -10.47 6.03 17.62
C TYR A 86 -9.75 6.39 16.32
N VAL A 87 -10.51 6.76 15.30
CA VAL A 87 -9.98 7.14 13.97
C VAL A 87 -10.30 8.60 13.71
N LEU A 88 -9.26 9.41 13.47
CA LEU A 88 -9.39 10.81 13.10
C LEU A 88 -9.08 11.01 11.62
N LEU A 89 -10.11 11.31 10.83
CA LEU A 89 -9.99 11.68 9.43
C LEU A 89 -9.71 13.18 9.30
N VAL A 90 -8.52 13.56 8.84
CA VAL A 90 -8.12 14.96 8.63
C VAL A 90 -7.65 15.20 7.19
N GLY A 91 -7.36 16.47 6.86
CA GLY A 91 -6.97 16.89 5.52
C GLY A 91 -7.80 18.05 4.98
N ARG A 92 -7.92 18.13 3.65
CA ARG A 92 -8.57 19.22 2.92
C ARG A 92 -9.58 18.66 1.91
N ALA A 93 -10.74 19.30 1.77
CA ALA A 93 -11.71 18.98 0.73
C ALA A 93 -12.44 20.25 0.25
N THR A 94 -12.84 20.29 -1.02
CA THR A 94 -13.74 21.32 -1.56
C THR A 94 -15.18 21.06 -1.08
N LYS A 95 -15.65 21.84 -0.10
CA LYS A 95 -17.00 21.69 0.47
C LYS A 95 -18.10 22.42 -0.31
N GLU A 96 -17.72 23.36 -1.17
CA GLU A 96 -18.64 24.13 -2.01
C GLU A 96 -18.01 24.45 -3.36
N PHE A 97 -18.78 24.35 -4.43
CA PHE A 97 -18.34 24.68 -5.79
C PHE A 97 -19.53 25.16 -6.63
N GLN A 98 -19.44 26.35 -7.23
CA GLN A 98 -20.52 26.95 -8.04
C GLN A 98 -21.88 26.91 -7.30
N ASP A 99 -21.91 27.44 -6.07
CA ASP A 99 -23.08 27.46 -5.16
C ASP A 99 -23.64 26.07 -4.76
N LYS A 100 -23.01 24.98 -5.19
CA LYS A 100 -23.37 23.61 -4.78
C LYS A 100 -22.61 23.21 -3.53
N LYS A 101 -23.34 22.91 -2.47
CA LYS A 101 -22.80 22.32 -1.23
C LYS A 101 -22.54 20.83 -1.39
N ILE A 102 -21.37 20.40 -0.93
CA ILE A 102 -20.88 19.03 -1.04
C ILE A 102 -20.70 18.48 0.38
N PRO A 103 -21.37 17.37 0.73
CA PRO A 103 -21.35 16.84 2.09
C PRO A 103 -20.08 16.03 2.36
N THR A 104 -18.91 16.68 2.26
CA THR A 104 -17.59 16.03 2.31
C THR A 104 -17.38 15.20 3.56
N ASP A 105 -17.80 15.71 4.72
CA ASP A 105 -17.54 15.08 6.01
C ASP A 105 -18.42 13.83 6.17
N ILE A 106 -19.66 13.89 5.67
CA ILE A 106 -20.57 12.74 5.62
C ILE A 106 -20.02 11.66 4.68
N VAL A 107 -19.49 12.06 3.51
CA VAL A 107 -18.88 11.12 2.56
C VAL A 107 -17.65 10.45 3.18
N ALA A 108 -16.80 11.22 3.86
CA ALA A 108 -15.60 10.68 4.50
C ALA A 108 -15.94 9.61 5.55
N VAL A 109 -16.83 9.92 6.50
CA VAL A 109 -17.24 8.94 7.53
C VAL A 109 -17.91 7.72 6.90
N ARG A 110 -18.77 7.91 5.90
CA ARG A 110 -19.43 6.80 5.20
C ARG A 110 -18.44 5.91 4.47
N SER A 111 -17.48 6.48 3.77
CA SER A 111 -16.43 5.74 3.07
C SER A 111 -15.55 4.94 4.04
N ALA A 112 -15.17 5.54 5.17
CA ALA A 112 -14.39 4.86 6.19
C ALA A 112 -15.17 3.68 6.81
N LYS A 113 -16.46 3.86 7.15
CA LYS A 113 -17.32 2.76 7.62
C LYS A 113 -17.48 1.65 6.57
N GLN A 114 -17.62 2.02 5.30
CA GLN A 114 -17.72 1.04 4.22
C GLN A 114 -16.41 0.26 4.05
N TYR A 115 -15.26 0.92 4.17
CA TYR A 115 -13.94 0.28 4.13
C TYR A 115 -13.81 -0.81 5.20
N LEU A 116 -14.15 -0.50 6.46
CA LEU A 116 -14.18 -1.47 7.55
C LEU A 116 -15.04 -2.68 7.20
N LYS A 117 -16.28 -2.45 6.78
CA LYS A 117 -17.22 -3.53 6.45
C LYS A 117 -16.69 -4.47 5.36
N THR A 118 -15.88 -3.97 4.42
CA THR A 118 -15.38 -4.76 3.29
C THR A 118 -14.01 -5.38 3.52
N ILE A 119 -13.10 -4.68 4.21
CA ILE A 119 -11.69 -5.06 4.33
C ILE A 119 -11.36 -5.59 5.72
N LEU A 120 -12.02 -5.08 6.76
CA LEU A 120 -11.78 -5.40 8.16
C LEU A 120 -13.10 -5.82 8.85
N PRO A 121 -13.77 -6.89 8.36
CA PRO A 121 -15.13 -7.23 8.76
C PRO A 121 -15.25 -7.69 10.22
N ASP A 122 -14.14 -8.03 10.87
CA ASP A 122 -14.10 -8.41 12.30
C ASP A 122 -14.16 -7.20 13.25
N ILE A 123 -14.07 -5.97 12.74
CA ILE A 123 -14.25 -4.72 13.50
C ILE A 123 -15.66 -4.18 13.25
N ASN A 124 -16.49 -4.09 14.30
CA ASN A 124 -17.82 -3.52 14.22
C ASN A 124 -17.77 -1.99 14.13
N SER A 125 -18.17 -1.43 12.99
CA SER A 125 -18.15 0.02 12.72
C SER A 125 -19.06 0.88 13.61
N GLU A 126 -19.97 0.27 14.38
CA GLU A 126 -20.89 0.99 15.27
C GLU A 126 -20.49 0.93 16.74
N HIS A 127 -19.71 -0.07 17.15
CA HIS A 127 -19.40 -0.32 18.57
C HIS A 127 -17.91 -0.36 18.88
N ASP A 128 -17.09 -0.85 17.94
CA ASP A 128 -15.67 -1.14 18.19
C ASP A 128 -14.76 0.02 17.82
N VAL A 129 -15.29 0.99 17.07
CA VAL A 129 -14.52 2.13 16.55
C VAL A 129 -15.34 3.42 16.51
N ILE A 130 -14.70 4.51 16.89
CA ILE A 130 -15.21 5.88 16.74
C ILE A 130 -14.49 6.50 15.55
N ILE A 131 -15.25 6.91 14.53
CA ILE A 131 -14.69 7.60 13.36
C ILE A 131 -15.11 9.07 13.42
N ASP A 132 -14.15 9.94 13.73
CA ASP A 132 -14.33 11.40 13.68
C ASP A 132 -13.74 11.98 12.39
N CYS A 133 -14.31 13.09 11.94
CA CYS A 133 -13.91 13.76 10.71
C CYS A 133 -13.73 15.26 10.96
N LYS A 134 -12.52 15.76 10.70
CA LYS A 134 -12.14 17.17 10.81
C LYS A 134 -11.52 17.67 9.50
N LEU A 135 -12.16 17.39 8.37
CA LEU A 135 -11.72 17.91 7.07
C LEU A 135 -11.81 19.44 7.04
N GLY A 136 -10.68 20.09 6.74
CA GLY A 136 -10.63 21.52 6.47
C GLY A 136 -11.10 21.84 5.04
N VAL A 137 -11.38 23.12 4.79
CA VAL A 137 -11.63 23.62 3.43
C VAL A 137 -10.29 23.71 2.69
N GLY A 138 -10.21 23.09 1.50
CA GLY A 138 -9.10 23.30 0.57
C GLY A 138 -9.28 24.57 -0.25
N SER A 139 -8.21 25.18 -0.74
CA SER A 139 -8.32 26.35 -1.61
C SER A 139 -9.07 26.01 -2.91
N THR A 140 -10.05 26.84 -3.26
CA THR A 140 -10.79 26.79 -4.54
C THR A 140 -9.97 27.33 -5.72
N ASP A 141 -8.75 27.80 -5.47
CA ASP A 141 -7.93 28.56 -6.44
C ASP A 141 -7.42 27.71 -7.62
N LEU A 142 -7.63 26.39 -7.58
CA LEU A 142 -7.24 25.48 -8.66
C LEU A 142 -8.29 25.37 -9.78
N GLN A 143 -9.33 26.22 -9.83
CA GLN A 143 -10.26 26.30 -10.98
C GLN A 143 -9.53 26.40 -12.33
N SER A 144 -8.33 26.99 -12.34
CA SER A 144 -7.50 27.17 -13.54
C SER A 144 -6.74 25.91 -14.02
N VAL A 145 -6.66 24.85 -13.21
CA VAL A 145 -5.92 23.61 -13.53
C VAL A 145 -6.76 22.64 -14.38
N PHE A 146 -8.08 22.84 -14.44
CA PHE A 146 -9.04 21.92 -15.06
C PHE A 146 -9.41 22.31 -16.50
N LYS A 147 -8.42 22.50 -17.38
CA LYS A 147 -8.69 22.62 -18.82
C LYS A 147 -8.72 21.23 -19.45
N VAL A 148 -9.92 20.79 -19.86
CA VAL A 148 -10.17 19.55 -20.60
C VAL A 148 -9.22 19.47 -21.81
N GLY A 149 -8.54 18.33 -21.97
CA GLY A 149 -7.63 18.06 -23.09
C GLY A 149 -6.17 18.47 -22.89
N LYS A 150 -5.79 18.97 -21.70
CA LYS A 150 -4.38 19.16 -21.31
C LYS A 150 -4.09 18.43 -20.00
N ALA A 151 -2.90 17.82 -19.90
CA ALA A 151 -2.45 17.23 -18.66
C ALA A 151 -2.50 18.27 -17.52
N PRO A 152 -2.99 17.90 -16.33
CA PRO A 152 -3.01 18.77 -15.16
C PRO A 152 -1.62 19.31 -14.82
N MET A 153 -1.59 20.46 -14.14
CA MET A 153 -0.34 21.03 -13.63
C MET A 153 -0.02 20.44 -12.27
N ALA A 154 1.21 19.97 -12.10
CA ALA A 154 1.73 19.41 -10.86
C ALA A 154 1.47 20.37 -9.68
N ASN A 155 0.87 19.83 -8.61
CA ASN A 155 0.55 20.57 -7.40
C ASN A 155 1.78 20.89 -6.54
N ASP A 156 2.86 20.13 -6.71
CA ASP A 156 4.06 20.17 -5.89
C ASP A 156 5.30 19.77 -6.70
N THR A 157 6.47 19.94 -6.10
CA THR A 157 7.76 19.41 -6.57
C THR A 157 8.11 18.16 -5.76
N SER A 158 7.53 17.03 -6.15
CA SER A 158 7.75 15.71 -5.54
C SER A 158 8.24 14.69 -6.56
N PHE A 159 8.57 13.49 -6.08
CA PHE A 159 9.01 12.37 -6.92
C PHE A 159 8.32 11.05 -6.57
N GLY A 160 8.13 10.22 -7.60
CA GLY A 160 7.68 8.84 -7.48
C GLY A 160 8.80 7.86 -7.79
N VAL A 161 8.79 6.70 -7.14
CA VAL A 161 9.75 5.63 -7.35
C VAL A 161 9.03 4.30 -7.48
N GLY A 162 9.41 3.52 -8.48
CA GLY A 162 8.92 2.16 -8.73
C GLY A 162 10.05 1.27 -9.21
N HIS A 163 9.88 -0.04 -9.07
CA HIS A 163 10.87 -1.01 -9.49
C HIS A 163 10.22 -2.32 -9.92
N ALA A 164 10.94 -3.08 -10.74
CA ALA A 164 10.54 -4.39 -11.20
C ALA A 164 11.78 -5.17 -11.70
N PRO A 165 11.68 -6.51 -11.87
CA PRO A 165 10.64 -7.34 -11.27
C PRO A 165 10.79 -7.39 -9.74
N PHE A 166 9.78 -7.89 -9.04
CA PHE A 166 9.95 -8.27 -7.64
C PHE A 166 10.90 -9.47 -7.52
N SER A 167 11.79 -9.42 -6.54
CA SER A 167 12.62 -10.55 -6.14
C SER A 167 11.75 -11.70 -5.61
N GLU A 168 12.33 -12.88 -5.45
CA GLU A 168 11.71 -14.02 -4.80
C GLU A 168 11.26 -13.66 -3.37
N VAL A 169 12.08 -12.93 -2.60
CA VAL A 169 11.72 -12.50 -1.23
C VAL A 169 10.55 -11.53 -1.25
N GLU A 170 10.55 -10.55 -2.18
CA GLU A 170 9.46 -9.60 -2.34
C GLU A 170 8.15 -10.31 -2.73
N GLN A 171 8.21 -11.26 -3.65
CA GLN A 171 7.06 -12.08 -4.04
C GLN A 171 6.53 -12.91 -2.87
N ILE A 172 7.41 -13.55 -2.10
CA ILE A 172 7.02 -14.38 -0.95
C ILE A 172 6.38 -13.51 0.14
N VAL A 173 6.99 -12.38 0.50
CA VAL A 173 6.47 -11.47 1.54
C VAL A 173 5.13 -10.87 1.11
N TYR A 174 5.02 -10.39 -0.13
CA TYR A 174 3.79 -9.83 -0.68
C TYR A 174 2.66 -10.86 -0.68
N ASN A 175 2.93 -12.06 -1.19
CA ASN A 175 1.90 -13.09 -1.33
C ASN A 175 1.55 -13.77 0.00
N THR A 176 2.47 -13.87 0.96
CA THR A 176 2.18 -14.46 2.28
C THR A 176 1.04 -13.73 2.97
N GLU A 177 1.14 -12.40 3.11
CA GLU A 177 0.08 -11.60 3.73
C GLU A 177 -1.25 -11.74 2.99
N ARG A 178 -1.23 -11.61 1.66
CA ARG A 178 -2.45 -11.69 0.85
C ARG A 178 -3.12 -13.05 0.91
N GLN A 179 -2.35 -14.14 0.85
CA GLN A 179 -2.90 -15.50 0.90
C GLN A 179 -3.45 -15.81 2.30
N MET A 180 -2.84 -15.30 3.36
CA MET A 180 -3.38 -15.44 4.71
C MET A 180 -4.77 -14.80 4.84
N VAL A 181 -4.93 -13.55 4.37
CA VAL A 181 -6.21 -12.83 4.44
C VAL A 181 -7.26 -13.40 3.47
N LEU A 182 -6.89 -13.61 2.21
CA LEU A 182 -7.85 -13.94 1.15
C LEU A 182 -8.21 -15.42 1.08
N ASN A 183 -7.33 -16.31 1.56
CA ASN A 183 -7.48 -17.75 1.41
C ASN A 183 -7.38 -18.50 2.73
N PHE A 184 -6.28 -18.39 3.50
CA PHE A 184 -6.10 -19.21 4.69
C PHE A 184 -7.15 -18.92 5.77
N LYS A 185 -7.55 -17.65 5.95
CA LYS A 185 -8.60 -17.25 6.90
C LYS A 185 -9.95 -17.94 6.67
N LYS A 186 -10.24 -18.41 5.44
CA LYS A 186 -11.48 -19.16 5.15
C LYS A 186 -11.52 -20.51 5.87
N ASP A 187 -10.36 -21.16 5.95
CA ASP A 187 -10.20 -22.47 6.62
C ASP A 187 -9.81 -22.30 8.10
N ILE A 188 -9.08 -21.22 8.41
CA ILE A 188 -8.57 -20.89 9.74
C ILE A 188 -9.16 -19.53 10.18
N PRO A 189 -10.42 -19.50 10.65
CA PRO A 189 -11.11 -18.24 10.98
C PRO A 189 -10.44 -17.44 12.10
N ALA A 190 -9.59 -18.08 12.90
CA ALA A 190 -8.76 -17.44 13.90
C ALA A 190 -7.74 -16.44 13.32
N ILE A 191 -7.36 -16.53 12.04
CA ILE A 191 -6.44 -15.56 11.42
C ILE A 191 -7.09 -14.17 11.40
N GLY A 192 -6.50 -13.22 12.12
CA GLY A 192 -6.84 -11.80 12.07
C GLY A 192 -6.36 -11.13 10.77
N THR A 193 -6.76 -9.88 10.56
CA THR A 193 -6.33 -9.08 9.40
C THR A 193 -5.03 -8.33 9.65
N ASP A 194 -4.62 -8.17 10.91
CA ASP A 194 -3.31 -7.63 11.26
C ASP A 194 -2.24 -8.70 11.18
N ILE A 195 -1.59 -8.67 10.03
CA ILE A 195 -0.52 -9.58 9.66
C ILE A 195 0.66 -8.73 9.22
N LYS A 196 1.80 -8.88 9.88
CA LYS A 196 3.06 -8.27 9.44
C LYS A 196 4.02 -9.37 9.03
N VAL A 197 4.50 -9.30 7.80
CA VAL A 197 5.44 -10.27 7.24
C VAL A 197 6.78 -9.58 7.04
N MET A 198 7.82 -10.15 7.64
CA MET A 198 9.21 -9.72 7.50
C MET A 198 9.99 -10.86 6.84
N GLY A 199 10.55 -10.61 5.67
CA GLY A 199 11.47 -11.53 5.01
C GLY A 199 12.90 -11.01 5.08
N MET A 200 13.82 -11.89 5.46
CA MET A 200 15.25 -11.65 5.37
C MET A 200 15.88 -12.80 4.63
N ARG A 201 16.54 -12.52 3.51
CA ARG A 201 17.38 -13.49 2.82
C ARG A 201 18.83 -13.22 3.15
N LYS A 202 19.55 -14.27 3.55
CA LYS A 202 21.00 -14.30 3.64
C LYS A 202 21.54 -15.38 2.71
N ASN A 203 22.18 -14.97 1.62
CA ASN A 203 22.59 -15.84 0.52
C ASN A 203 21.40 -16.65 -0.03
N ASN A 204 21.37 -17.95 0.24
CA ASN A 204 20.37 -18.91 -0.22
C ASN A 204 19.42 -19.39 0.89
N SER A 205 19.41 -18.73 2.04
CA SER A 205 18.49 -19.02 3.15
C SER A 205 17.58 -17.81 3.38
N ILE A 206 16.29 -18.05 3.49
CA ILE A 206 15.25 -17.04 3.72
C ILE A 206 14.62 -17.31 5.08
N THR A 207 14.68 -16.32 5.96
CA THR A 207 13.93 -16.28 7.22
C THR A 207 12.67 -15.45 7.00
N LEU A 208 11.50 -16.04 7.19
CA LEU A 208 10.22 -15.34 7.22
C LEU A 208 9.71 -15.27 8.66
N THR A 209 9.55 -14.06 9.18
CA THR A 209 8.90 -13.82 10.47
C THR A 209 7.53 -13.20 10.23
N VAL A 210 6.48 -13.89 10.69
CA VAL A 210 5.09 -13.47 10.54
C VAL A 210 4.51 -13.17 11.92
N ALA A 211 4.12 -11.92 12.15
CA ALA A 211 3.24 -11.58 13.26
C ALA A 211 1.80 -11.61 12.73
N CYS A 212 0.94 -12.41 13.35
CA CYS A 212 -0.44 -12.64 12.97
C CYS A 212 -1.31 -12.55 14.22
N ALA A 213 -2.13 -11.52 14.32
CA ALA A 213 -3.17 -11.44 15.34
C ALA A 213 -4.10 -12.66 15.22
N MET A 214 -4.38 -13.35 16.32
CA MET A 214 -5.39 -14.42 16.34
C MET A 214 -6.68 -13.98 17.03
N ILE A 215 -7.83 -14.32 16.48
CA ILE A 215 -9.14 -13.91 17.00
C ILE A 215 -9.63 -14.90 18.05
N GLY A 216 -9.70 -14.46 19.31
CA GLY A 216 -9.99 -15.27 20.49
C GLY A 216 -11.27 -16.09 20.41
N LYS A 217 -12.34 -15.53 19.81
CA LYS A 217 -13.62 -16.24 19.60
C LYS A 217 -13.52 -17.55 18.79
N HIS A 218 -12.41 -17.73 18.07
CA HIS A 218 -12.13 -18.92 17.24
C HIS A 218 -11.05 -19.83 17.81
N VAL A 219 -10.55 -19.53 19.02
CA VAL A 219 -9.45 -20.28 19.65
C VAL A 219 -9.95 -20.82 20.99
N ASP A 220 -9.86 -22.13 21.18
CA ASP A 220 -10.48 -22.79 22.34
C ASP A 220 -9.67 -22.67 23.62
N ASP A 221 -8.35 -22.72 23.51
CA ASP A 221 -7.38 -22.71 24.59
C ASP A 221 -5.96 -22.51 24.04
N LYS A 222 -4.96 -22.57 24.93
CA LYS A 222 -3.55 -22.42 24.60
C LYS A 222 -3.08 -23.45 23.57
N ASP A 223 -3.45 -24.72 23.73
CA ASP A 223 -2.99 -25.80 22.85
C ASP A 223 -3.57 -25.63 21.44
N HIS A 224 -4.84 -25.22 21.34
CA HIS A 224 -5.45 -24.88 20.05
C HIS A 224 -4.73 -23.68 19.38
N TYR A 225 -4.36 -22.64 20.13
CA TYR A 225 -3.59 -21.51 19.59
C TYR A 225 -2.27 -21.95 18.95
N PHE A 226 -1.47 -22.75 19.66
CA PHE A 226 -0.19 -23.23 19.14
C PHE A 226 -0.38 -24.20 17.96
N SER A 227 -1.44 -25.02 17.97
CA SER A 227 -1.79 -25.86 16.81
C SER A 227 -2.14 -25.01 15.58
N ILE A 228 -2.89 -23.92 15.72
CA ILE A 228 -3.18 -22.99 14.63
C ILE A 228 -1.89 -22.35 14.13
N LYS A 229 -1.00 -21.96 15.05
CA LYS A 229 0.31 -21.37 14.72
C LYS A 229 1.14 -22.29 13.84
N ASP A 230 1.18 -23.58 14.16
CA ASP A 230 1.87 -24.61 13.39
C ASP A 230 1.22 -24.86 12.02
N GLU A 231 -0.12 -24.86 11.95
CA GLU A 231 -0.83 -24.98 10.67
C GLU A 231 -0.54 -23.78 9.75
N VAL A 232 -0.59 -22.56 10.28
CA VAL A 232 -0.24 -21.33 9.55
C VAL A 232 1.20 -21.40 9.05
N ARG A 233 2.14 -21.79 9.91
CA ARG A 233 3.56 -21.99 9.54
C ARG A 233 3.69 -22.97 8.37
N GLY A 234 3.00 -24.11 8.41
CA GLY A 234 3.01 -25.12 7.34
C GLY A 234 2.48 -24.57 6.01
N LYS A 235 1.35 -23.87 6.01
CA LYS A 235 0.76 -23.27 4.80
C LYS A 235 1.65 -22.18 4.19
N ILE A 236 2.33 -21.38 5.00
CA ILE A 236 3.28 -20.36 4.51
C ILE A 236 4.51 -21.00 3.90
N LEU A 237 5.04 -22.08 4.51
CA LEU A 237 6.17 -22.82 3.96
C LEU A 237 5.83 -23.44 2.60
N GLU A 238 4.65 -24.07 2.47
CA GLU A 238 4.15 -24.59 1.19
C GLU A 238 3.99 -23.49 0.14
N LEU A 239 3.44 -22.33 0.52
CA LEU A 239 3.30 -21.17 -0.36
C LEU A 239 4.67 -20.68 -0.85
N SER A 240 5.67 -20.64 0.02
CA SER A 240 7.01 -20.13 -0.29
C SER A 240 7.70 -20.97 -1.37
N GLY A 241 7.50 -22.29 -1.35
CA GLY A 241 8.05 -23.20 -2.37
C GLY A 241 7.50 -22.99 -3.80
N LYS A 242 6.50 -22.12 -3.99
CA LYS A 242 6.03 -21.72 -5.33
C LYS A 242 6.88 -20.62 -5.97
N TYR A 243 7.67 -19.91 -5.16
CA TYR A 243 8.42 -18.72 -5.58
C TYR A 243 9.93 -18.90 -5.50
N THR A 244 10.42 -19.93 -4.79
CA THR A 244 11.85 -20.13 -4.57
C THR A 244 12.21 -21.59 -4.37
N ASP A 245 13.41 -21.97 -4.82
CA ASP A 245 14.08 -23.22 -4.48
C ASP A 245 15.06 -23.07 -3.29
N ARG A 246 15.16 -21.87 -2.72
CA ARG A 246 16.01 -21.58 -1.56
C ARG A 246 15.45 -22.22 -0.29
N GLU A 247 16.31 -22.39 0.71
CA GLU A 247 15.87 -22.85 2.02
C GLU A 247 15.04 -21.75 2.67
N VAL A 248 13.81 -22.07 3.10
CA VAL A 248 12.91 -21.13 3.78
C VAL A 248 12.60 -21.63 5.19
N GLU A 249 12.88 -20.79 6.18
CA GLU A 249 12.49 -20.99 7.57
C GLU A 249 11.39 -20.00 7.94
N VAL A 250 10.27 -20.52 8.45
CA VAL A 250 9.11 -19.71 8.83
C VAL A 250 8.95 -19.70 10.35
N PHE A 251 8.82 -18.50 10.89
CA PHE A 251 8.49 -18.21 12.28
C PHE A 251 7.17 -17.46 12.34
N VAL A 252 6.29 -17.87 13.26
CA VAL A 252 5.01 -17.20 13.49
C VAL A 252 4.94 -16.77 14.95
N ASN A 253 4.54 -15.51 15.19
CA ASN A 253 4.37 -14.90 16.51
C ASN A 253 5.53 -15.16 17.46
N THR A 254 6.73 -14.71 17.06
CA THR A 254 7.98 -14.89 17.84
C THR A 254 8.00 -14.16 19.18
N GLY A 255 7.01 -13.30 19.45
CA GLY A 255 6.81 -12.65 20.75
C GLY A 255 6.01 -13.49 21.74
N ASP A 256 5.48 -14.65 21.32
CA ASP A 256 4.77 -15.56 22.20
C ASP A 256 5.72 -16.18 23.24
N ASP A 257 5.20 -16.42 24.43
CA ASP A 257 5.84 -17.18 25.50
C ASP A 257 4.86 -18.23 26.02
N GLU A 258 5.19 -19.49 25.75
CA GLU A 258 4.37 -20.64 26.10
C GLU A 258 4.32 -20.89 27.61
N GLU A 259 5.37 -20.57 28.36
CA GLU A 259 5.44 -20.81 29.81
C GLU A 259 4.54 -19.84 30.57
N THR A 260 4.56 -18.57 30.17
CA THR A 260 3.72 -17.54 30.78
C THR A 260 2.31 -17.48 30.20
N GLY A 261 2.08 -18.09 29.03
CA GLY A 261 0.82 -18.02 28.30
C GLY A 261 0.61 -16.68 27.59
N SER A 262 1.67 -15.88 27.44
CA SER A 262 1.64 -14.63 26.68
C SER A 262 1.58 -14.96 25.20
N VAL A 263 0.43 -14.74 24.56
CA VAL A 263 0.19 -15.05 23.15
C VAL A 263 -0.44 -13.87 22.42
N TYR A 264 -0.26 -13.79 21.10
CA TYR A 264 -0.84 -12.73 20.29
C TYR A 264 -2.34 -12.96 19.96
N LEU A 265 -3.17 -12.91 20.99
CA LEU A 265 -4.62 -13.04 20.91
C LEU A 265 -5.30 -11.66 20.86
N THR A 266 -6.39 -11.54 20.10
CA THR A 266 -7.15 -10.31 19.84
C THR A 266 -8.65 -10.61 19.80
N VAL A 267 -9.50 -9.60 19.98
CA VAL A 267 -10.97 -9.68 19.87
C VAL A 267 -11.42 -9.47 18.42
N THR A 268 -10.77 -8.53 17.72
CA THR A 268 -11.16 -8.02 16.41
C THR A 268 -10.16 -8.33 15.29
N GLY A 269 -9.04 -8.98 15.61
CA GLY A 269 -8.04 -9.35 14.61
C GLY A 269 -7.09 -8.22 14.21
N THR A 270 -6.96 -7.18 15.03
CA THR A 270 -5.98 -6.09 14.88
C THR A 270 -5.34 -5.69 16.21
N SER A 271 -4.06 -5.33 16.25
CA SER A 271 -3.46 -4.75 17.46
C SER A 271 -3.94 -3.34 17.79
N ALA A 272 -4.63 -2.67 16.86
CA ALA A 272 -5.24 -1.36 17.14
C ALA A 272 -6.21 -1.41 18.33
N GLU A 273 -6.75 -2.58 18.68
CA GLU A 273 -7.60 -2.73 19.85
C GLU A 273 -6.85 -2.68 21.20
N MET A 274 -5.52 -2.80 21.22
CA MET A 274 -4.75 -3.07 22.44
C MET A 274 -3.41 -2.34 22.58
N GLY A 275 -3.27 -1.17 21.95
CA GLY A 275 -2.20 -0.22 22.27
C GLY A 275 -1.32 0.23 21.11
N ASP A 276 -1.54 -0.29 19.89
CA ASP A 276 -0.80 0.15 18.71
C ASP A 276 -1.55 1.24 17.93
N ASP A 277 -0.90 2.39 17.76
CA ASP A 277 -1.39 3.49 16.93
C ASP A 277 -0.93 3.34 15.47
N GLY A 278 -1.57 4.04 14.55
CA GLY A 278 -1.25 4.01 13.13
C GLY A 278 -1.47 5.34 12.42
N SER A 279 -0.61 5.66 11.45
CA SER A 279 -0.75 6.89 10.64
C SER A 279 -0.41 6.68 9.17
N VAL A 280 -1.02 7.49 8.31
CA VAL A 280 -0.83 7.45 6.85
C VAL A 280 0.63 7.57 6.46
N GLY A 281 1.08 6.74 5.52
CA GLY A 281 2.42 6.79 4.96
C GLY A 281 3.52 6.19 5.84
N ARG A 282 3.17 5.58 6.98
CA ARG A 282 4.09 4.85 7.88
C ARG A 282 4.16 3.35 7.58
N GLY A 283 3.33 2.90 6.67
CA GLY A 283 3.29 1.53 6.18
C GLY A 283 4.11 1.30 4.91
N ASN A 284 3.58 0.41 4.09
CA ASN A 284 4.14 0.00 2.81
C ASN A 284 4.30 1.17 1.83
N ARG A 285 5.11 0.98 0.79
CA ARG A 285 5.10 1.86 -0.39
C ARG A 285 3.97 1.43 -1.33
N CYS A 286 3.69 2.23 -2.36
CA CYS A 286 2.59 1.97 -3.29
C CYS A 286 2.68 0.68 -4.12
N ASN A 287 3.80 -0.04 -4.05
CA ASN A 287 3.96 -1.37 -4.63
C ASN A 287 3.55 -2.49 -3.66
N GLY A 288 3.18 -2.16 -2.42
CA GLY A 288 2.77 -3.12 -1.40
C GLY A 288 3.86 -3.50 -0.39
N LEU A 289 5.07 -2.97 -0.49
CA LEU A 289 6.23 -3.45 0.29
C LEU A 289 7.07 -2.31 0.87
N ILE A 290 7.87 -2.64 1.88
CA ILE A 290 8.97 -1.84 2.41
C ILE A 290 10.26 -2.58 2.07
N THR A 291 11.07 -1.99 1.19
CA THR A 291 12.19 -2.68 0.52
C THR A 291 13.47 -1.86 0.71
N PRO A 292 14.14 -1.91 1.88
CA PRO A 292 15.37 -1.14 2.15
C PRO A 292 16.51 -1.38 1.15
N ASN A 293 16.53 -2.54 0.47
CA ASN A 293 17.49 -2.84 -0.59
C ASN A 293 17.20 -2.12 -1.93
N ARG A 294 16.04 -1.47 -2.06
CA ARG A 294 15.60 -0.76 -3.26
C ARG A 294 15.35 0.73 -2.97
N PRO A 295 15.46 1.61 -3.98
CA PRO A 295 15.09 3.02 -3.80
C PRO A 295 13.59 3.15 -3.52
N MET A 296 13.22 4.09 -2.65
CA MET A 296 11.83 4.33 -2.26
C MET A 296 11.53 5.83 -2.26
N SER A 297 10.25 6.17 -2.51
CA SER A 297 9.72 7.50 -2.22
C SER A 297 9.17 7.55 -0.79
N MET A 298 9.40 8.68 -0.12
CA MET A 298 8.79 8.96 1.19
C MET A 298 7.39 9.58 1.06
N GLU A 299 6.95 9.89 -0.15
CA GLU A 299 5.59 10.37 -0.41
C GLU A 299 4.56 9.30 -0.05
N ALA A 300 3.70 9.61 0.91
CA ALA A 300 2.49 8.80 1.13
C ALA A 300 1.58 8.93 -0.09
N THR A 301 1.03 7.83 -0.58
CA THR A 301 0.19 7.78 -1.79
C THR A 301 -1.30 7.77 -1.47
N SER A 302 -1.69 7.12 -0.39
CA SER A 302 -3.08 6.99 0.05
C SER A 302 -3.70 8.33 0.46
N GLY A 303 -4.92 8.60 -0.01
CA GLY A 303 -5.68 9.80 0.36
C GLY A 303 -5.35 11.08 -0.43
N LYS A 304 -4.23 11.10 -1.16
CA LYS A 304 -3.90 12.22 -2.05
C LYS A 304 -4.81 12.26 -3.29
N ASN A 305 -5.06 13.46 -3.79
CA ASN A 305 -5.92 13.67 -4.95
C ASN A 305 -5.34 12.98 -6.22
N PRO A 306 -6.16 12.27 -7.00
CA PRO A 306 -5.68 11.52 -8.16
C PRO A 306 -5.56 12.35 -9.44
N ILE A 307 -5.69 13.68 -9.39
CA ILE A 307 -5.70 14.54 -10.59
C ILE A 307 -4.31 15.13 -10.84
N ASN A 308 -3.74 15.77 -9.83
CA ASN A 308 -2.48 16.50 -9.99
C ASN A 308 -1.50 16.32 -8.83
N HIS A 309 -1.80 15.45 -7.85
CA HIS A 309 -0.83 15.14 -6.81
C HIS A 309 0.24 14.19 -7.31
N VAL A 310 1.37 14.76 -7.74
CA VAL A 310 2.49 14.01 -8.31
C VAL A 310 3.11 13.01 -7.34
N GLY A 311 3.14 13.30 -6.03
CA GLY A 311 3.49 12.31 -5.01
C GLY A 311 2.68 11.00 -5.07
N LYS A 312 1.40 11.04 -5.46
CA LYS A 312 0.60 9.83 -5.71
C LYS A 312 0.78 9.30 -7.12
N LEU A 313 0.56 10.17 -8.10
CA LEU A 313 0.52 9.78 -9.50
C LEU A 313 1.84 9.21 -10.00
N TYR A 314 2.96 9.82 -9.66
CA TYR A 314 4.25 9.36 -10.13
C TYR A 314 4.69 8.07 -9.47
N ASN A 315 4.33 7.83 -8.21
CA ASN A 315 4.61 6.56 -7.53
C ASN A 315 3.83 5.41 -8.18
N LEU A 316 2.53 5.61 -8.43
CA LEU A 316 1.71 4.61 -9.11
C LEU A 316 2.15 4.41 -10.57
N LEU A 317 2.42 5.50 -11.29
CA LEU A 317 2.92 5.45 -12.67
C LEU A 317 4.28 4.75 -12.76
N SER A 318 5.20 5.00 -11.82
CA SER A 318 6.51 4.35 -11.84
C SER A 318 6.42 2.85 -11.65
N ASN A 319 5.46 2.35 -10.85
CA ASN A 319 5.22 0.91 -10.74
C ASN A 319 4.68 0.32 -12.04
N GLN A 320 3.72 1.00 -12.68
CA GLN A 320 3.17 0.53 -13.96
C GLN A 320 4.24 0.48 -15.05
N ILE A 321 5.06 1.54 -15.15
CA ILE A 321 6.18 1.59 -16.10
C ILE A 321 7.20 0.48 -15.82
N ALA A 322 7.60 0.30 -14.55
CA ALA A 322 8.61 -0.69 -14.20
C ALA A 322 8.13 -2.11 -14.56
N ASN A 323 6.90 -2.46 -14.22
CA ASN A 323 6.31 -3.76 -14.54
C ASN A 323 6.16 -3.96 -16.06
N ASP A 324 5.65 -2.96 -16.79
CA ASP A 324 5.49 -3.03 -18.25
C ASP A 324 6.84 -3.25 -18.95
N ILE A 325 7.90 -2.58 -18.48
CA ILE A 325 9.26 -2.80 -19.01
C ILE A 325 9.76 -4.20 -18.64
N ALA A 326 9.63 -4.63 -17.39
CA ALA A 326 10.10 -5.95 -16.96
C ALA A 326 9.39 -7.11 -17.68
N GLU A 327 8.12 -6.93 -18.04
CA GLU A 327 7.33 -7.92 -18.78
C GLU A 327 7.66 -7.93 -20.29
N ASN A 328 7.90 -6.76 -20.89
CA ASN A 328 7.99 -6.62 -22.35
C ASN A 328 9.41 -6.43 -22.90
N VAL A 329 10.41 -6.16 -22.05
CA VAL A 329 11.80 -5.91 -22.46
C VAL A 329 12.72 -6.96 -21.84
N SER A 330 13.25 -7.84 -22.69
CA SER A 330 14.16 -8.92 -22.27
C SER A 330 15.55 -8.41 -21.85
N GLY A 331 16.25 -9.18 -20.99
CA GLY A 331 17.64 -8.92 -20.63
C GLY A 331 17.83 -7.95 -19.47
N ILE A 332 16.83 -7.79 -18.61
CA ILE A 332 16.86 -6.93 -17.42
C ILE A 332 16.87 -7.82 -16.18
N ASP A 333 17.86 -7.64 -15.31
CA ASP A 333 17.86 -8.23 -13.96
C ASP A 333 17.04 -7.35 -13.00
N ASP A 334 17.24 -6.03 -13.03
CA ASP A 334 16.46 -5.06 -12.24
C ASP A 334 16.27 -3.75 -13.01
N ILE A 335 15.13 -3.08 -12.83
CA ILE A 335 14.87 -1.72 -13.28
C ILE A 335 14.30 -0.85 -12.16
N TYR A 336 14.81 0.38 -12.06
CA TYR A 336 14.33 1.40 -11.13
C TYR A 336 13.84 2.63 -11.90
N ILE A 337 12.58 2.99 -11.71
CA ILE A 337 11.95 4.17 -12.32
C ILE A 337 11.86 5.27 -11.28
N ARG A 338 12.34 6.47 -11.62
CA ARG A 338 12.18 7.69 -10.81
C ARG A 338 11.62 8.80 -11.67
N ILE A 339 10.50 9.38 -11.25
CA ILE A 339 9.86 10.48 -11.96
C ILE A 339 9.80 11.67 -11.02
N LEU A 340 10.43 12.78 -11.41
CA LEU A 340 10.50 14.01 -10.63
C LEU A 340 9.69 15.11 -11.32
N SER A 341 8.80 15.72 -10.56
CA SER A 341 7.99 16.86 -11.01
C SER A 341 8.69 18.19 -10.72
N GLN A 342 8.14 19.25 -11.28
CA GLN A 342 8.36 20.61 -10.81
C GLN A 342 6.99 21.28 -10.70
N ILE A 343 6.72 21.91 -9.56
CA ILE A 343 5.43 22.56 -9.29
C ILE A 343 5.07 23.53 -10.43
N GLY A 344 3.81 23.47 -10.88
CA GLY A 344 3.35 24.31 -11.99
C GLY A 344 3.90 23.91 -13.38
N LYS A 345 4.38 22.67 -13.55
CA LYS A 345 4.60 22.05 -14.86
C LYS A 345 3.53 20.98 -15.15
N PRO A 346 3.21 20.69 -16.42
CA PRO A 346 2.30 19.59 -16.75
C PRO A 346 2.81 18.24 -16.21
N ILE A 347 1.92 17.43 -15.63
CA ILE A 347 2.29 16.12 -15.05
C ILE A 347 2.75 15.09 -16.10
N ASP A 348 2.43 15.30 -17.38
CA ASP A 348 2.94 14.48 -18.47
C ASP A 348 4.33 14.96 -18.97
N HIS A 349 4.86 16.06 -18.44
CA HIS A 349 6.19 16.59 -18.76
C HIS A 349 7.01 16.75 -17.46
N PRO A 350 7.45 15.63 -16.85
CA PRO A 350 8.26 15.67 -15.64
C PRO A 350 9.57 16.40 -15.89
N LEU A 351 10.15 16.95 -14.81
CA LEU A 351 11.50 17.51 -14.85
C LEU A 351 12.50 16.46 -15.31
N ILE A 352 12.31 15.21 -14.88
CA ILE A 352 13.02 14.03 -15.38
C ILE A 352 12.19 12.76 -15.13
N ALA A 353 12.15 11.87 -16.11
CA ALA A 353 11.78 10.46 -15.96
C ALA A 353 13.02 9.61 -16.19
N SER A 354 13.60 9.11 -15.11
CA SER A 354 14.83 8.30 -15.11
C SER A 354 14.48 6.82 -14.98
N ALA A 355 15.09 6.00 -15.82
CA ALA A 355 15.12 4.55 -15.68
C ALA A 355 16.58 4.10 -15.53
N GLN A 356 16.88 3.47 -14.41
CA GLN A 356 18.17 2.85 -14.15
C GLN A 356 18.03 1.34 -14.30
N VAL A 357 18.81 0.76 -15.20
CA VAL A 357 18.74 -0.65 -15.54
C VAL A 357 20.00 -1.37 -15.07
N ILE A 358 19.81 -2.49 -14.38
CA ILE A 358 20.82 -3.53 -14.21
C ILE A 358 20.54 -4.61 -15.26
N PRO A 359 21.28 -4.64 -16.38
CA PRO A 359 21.05 -5.61 -17.44
C PRO A 359 21.67 -6.97 -17.11
N GLN A 360 21.09 -8.03 -17.67
CA GLN A 360 21.70 -9.36 -17.70
C GLN A 360 23.04 -9.35 -18.46
N ASP A 361 23.91 -10.31 -18.13
CA ASP A 361 25.19 -10.46 -18.82
C ASP A 361 24.97 -10.71 -20.32
N GLY A 362 25.63 -9.89 -21.15
CA GLY A 362 25.50 -9.96 -22.61
C GLY A 362 24.24 -9.32 -23.20
N ALA A 363 23.36 -8.72 -22.39
CA ALA A 363 22.15 -8.07 -22.89
C ALA A 363 22.45 -6.82 -23.73
N ASN A 364 21.61 -6.57 -24.74
CA ASN A 364 21.76 -5.43 -25.64
C ASN A 364 21.15 -4.16 -25.02
N MET A 365 22.01 -3.35 -24.39
CA MET A 365 21.60 -2.11 -23.74
C MET A 365 20.97 -1.08 -24.70
N ASN A 366 21.30 -1.11 -26.00
CA ASN A 366 20.69 -0.19 -26.96
C ASN A 366 19.21 -0.53 -27.19
N THR A 367 18.89 -1.82 -27.32
CA THR A 367 17.51 -2.30 -27.44
C THR A 367 16.72 -2.00 -26.17
N ILE A 368 17.26 -2.37 -25.00
CA ILE A 368 16.64 -2.11 -23.70
C ILE A 368 16.32 -0.61 -23.55
N LYS A 369 17.29 0.24 -23.89
CA LYS A 369 17.12 1.69 -23.86
C LYS A 369 15.98 2.15 -24.77
N SER A 370 16.00 1.79 -26.05
CA SER A 370 14.99 2.27 -27.00
C SER A 370 13.57 1.81 -26.65
N GLU A 371 13.42 0.56 -26.19
CA GLU A 371 12.11 0.02 -25.82
C GLU A 371 11.61 0.61 -24.50
N SER A 372 12.49 0.77 -23.52
CA SER A 372 12.15 1.43 -22.24
C SER A 372 11.76 2.89 -22.45
N GLU A 373 12.49 3.65 -23.29
CA GLU A 373 12.14 5.04 -23.63
C GLU A 373 10.75 5.14 -24.25
N ALA A 374 10.40 4.22 -25.16
CA ALA A 374 9.08 4.16 -25.78
C ALA A 374 7.96 3.83 -24.79
N ILE A 375 8.18 2.88 -23.88
CA ILE A 375 7.20 2.51 -22.83
C ILE A 375 6.97 3.68 -21.87
N ILE A 376 8.05 4.34 -21.41
CA ILE A 376 7.97 5.50 -20.52
C ILE A 376 7.21 6.65 -21.19
N ASP A 377 7.52 6.96 -22.46
CA ASP A 377 6.84 8.05 -23.18
C ASP A 377 5.36 7.79 -23.37
N LYS A 378 4.99 6.53 -23.68
CA LYS A 378 3.59 6.09 -23.81
C LYS A 378 2.84 6.28 -22.48
N TRP A 379 3.37 5.79 -21.38
CA TRP A 379 2.75 5.92 -20.06
C TRP A 379 2.62 7.38 -19.60
N LEU A 380 3.61 8.23 -19.87
CA LEU A 380 3.51 9.66 -19.60
C LEU A 380 2.49 10.34 -20.52
N GLY A 381 2.38 9.93 -21.78
CA GLY A 381 1.36 10.37 -22.73
C GLY A 381 -0.06 10.08 -22.27
N ASP A 382 -0.25 8.93 -21.64
CA ASP A 382 -1.55 8.46 -21.14
C ASP A 382 -1.69 8.59 -19.61
N ILE A 383 -0.95 9.51 -18.97
CA ILE A 383 -0.90 9.59 -17.49
C ILE A 383 -2.29 9.77 -16.83
N THR A 384 -3.26 10.37 -17.52
CA THR A 384 -4.64 10.51 -17.02
C THR A 384 -5.34 9.16 -16.84
N LYS A 385 -4.89 8.10 -17.52
CA LYS A 385 -5.34 6.73 -17.28
C LYS A 385 -5.10 6.30 -15.83
N ILE A 386 -4.00 6.75 -15.20
CA ILE A 386 -3.73 6.48 -13.79
C ILE A 386 -4.83 7.08 -12.90
N THR A 387 -5.28 8.31 -13.19
CA THR A 387 -6.41 8.94 -12.49
C THR A 387 -7.67 8.08 -12.59
N GLU A 388 -8.01 7.62 -13.79
CA GLU A 388 -9.20 6.78 -14.02
C GLU A 388 -9.12 5.45 -13.27
N MET A 389 -7.96 4.79 -13.32
CA MET A 389 -7.71 3.53 -12.62
C MET A 389 -7.84 3.71 -11.10
N ILE A 390 -7.31 4.80 -10.52
CA ILE A 390 -7.46 5.11 -9.08
C ILE A 390 -8.95 5.31 -8.71
N VAL A 391 -9.68 6.10 -9.48
CA VAL A 391 -11.11 6.38 -9.21
C VAL A 391 -11.93 5.08 -9.26
N ARG A 392 -11.64 4.20 -10.23
CA ARG A 392 -12.26 2.86 -10.33
C ARG A 392 -11.80 1.88 -9.25
N GLY A 393 -10.66 2.13 -8.60
CA GLY A 393 -10.07 1.24 -7.60
C GLY A 393 -9.31 0.07 -8.17
N GLU A 394 -8.70 0.25 -9.33
CA GLU A 394 -7.92 -0.76 -10.05
C GLU A 394 -6.44 -0.74 -9.66
N LEU A 395 -6.01 0.27 -8.90
CA LEU A 395 -4.65 0.41 -8.41
C LEU A 395 -4.63 0.41 -6.88
N ASP A 396 -3.82 -0.46 -6.32
CA ASP A 396 -3.47 -0.43 -4.89
C ASP A 396 -2.56 0.78 -4.63
N THR A 397 -2.66 1.39 -3.45
CA THR A 397 -1.86 2.54 -3.05
C THR A 397 -0.86 2.25 -1.94
N PHE A 398 -0.83 1.05 -1.39
CA PHE A 398 0.06 0.58 -0.32
C PHE A 398 0.06 -0.96 -0.27
#